data_AF-A0A940NVD7-F1
#
_entry.id   AF-A0A940NVD7-F1
#
_cell.length_a   1.000
_cell.length_b   1.000
_cell.length_c   1.000
_cell.angle_alpha   90.00
_cell.angle_beta   90.00
_cell.angle_gamma   90.00
#
_symmetry.space_group_name_H-M   'P 1'
#
loop_
_entity.id
_entity.type
_entity.pdbx_description
1 polymer ?
#
loop_
_entity_poly.entity_id
_entity_poly.type
_entity_poly.pdbx_seq_one_letter_code
_entity_poly.pdbx_strand_id
1 'polypeptide(L)'
;MNYYVDIHANLLPGLAGLGGGALTESEADARISVFKESNVKLAVAAPYFDPAAYTPEEFLAVRDEKIAALTETAAPMRIVGGAVLPYQFCMEQPRLLRPLAVGASGYFLVDLPHEPVSAELCEQLSRLKIVSGMCPIAADADRLYDIWSPEDWIAVRQAGILLQISVNGLLRPENRKLTLYLLANQYAHLIATGSRDIAEPLGFAETMRIVQRSLPAQYYRRVKNNAGMVLSDAEPSAFLQA
;
A
#
# COMPACT_ATOMS: atom_id res chain seq x y z
N MET A 1 -18.72 6.86 13.97
CA MET A 1 -18.85 6.06 12.73
C MET A 1 -17.49 5.50 12.36
N ASN A 2 -17.37 4.18 12.13
CA ASN A 2 -16.11 3.55 11.76
C ASN A 2 -15.87 3.70 10.25
N TYR A 3 -15.04 4.64 9.83
CA TYR A 3 -14.57 4.71 8.44
C TYR A 3 -13.21 4.04 8.28
N TYR A 4 -12.83 3.85 7.02
CA TYR A 4 -11.53 3.31 6.63
C TYR A 4 -10.76 4.25 5.71
N VAL A 5 -9.45 4.03 5.69
CA VAL A 5 -8.49 4.64 4.79
C VAL A 5 -7.82 3.52 4.02
N ASP A 6 -7.77 3.63 2.70
CA ASP A 6 -6.99 2.74 1.86
C ASP A 6 -5.75 3.50 1.34
N ILE A 7 -4.55 2.95 1.58
CA ILE A 7 -3.28 3.59 1.21
C ILE A 7 -2.69 3.12 -0.12
N HIS A 8 -3.28 2.10 -0.75
CA HIS A 8 -2.81 1.57 -2.01
C HIS A 8 -4.03 1.07 -2.80
N ALA A 9 -4.60 1.96 -3.59
CA ALA A 9 -5.78 1.68 -4.41
C ALA A 9 -5.51 1.95 -5.89
N ASN A 10 -5.80 0.94 -6.72
CA ASN A 10 -5.86 1.13 -8.17
C ASN A 10 -7.23 1.74 -8.54
N LEU A 11 -7.23 3.05 -8.84
CA LEU A 11 -8.44 3.84 -9.11
C LEU A 11 -8.36 4.69 -10.38
N LEU A 12 -7.18 4.88 -10.96
CA LEU A 12 -6.99 5.86 -12.02
C LEU A 12 -7.13 5.20 -13.40
N PRO A 13 -8.10 5.61 -14.22
CA PRO A 13 -8.29 5.02 -15.54
C PRO A 13 -7.09 5.33 -16.43
N GLY A 14 -6.62 4.35 -17.20
CA GLY A 14 -5.45 4.48 -18.07
C GLY A 14 -4.08 4.44 -17.38
N LEU A 15 -4.02 4.32 -16.05
CA LEU A 15 -2.78 4.05 -15.32
C LEU A 15 -2.85 2.66 -14.67
N ALA A 16 -1.84 1.83 -14.94
CA ALA A 16 -1.80 0.46 -14.46
C ALA A 16 -1.47 0.37 -12.95
N GLY A 17 -2.01 -0.65 -12.29
CA GLY A 17 -1.54 -1.08 -10.98
C GLY A 17 -0.31 -1.99 -11.08
N LEU A 18 0.31 -2.28 -9.94
CA LEU A 18 1.43 -3.22 -9.86
C LEU A 18 1.03 -4.62 -10.35
N GLY A 19 1.66 -5.08 -11.43
CA GLY A 19 1.38 -6.39 -12.03
C GLY A 19 -0.01 -6.55 -12.65
N GLY A 20 -0.76 -5.46 -12.84
CA GLY A 20 -2.13 -5.46 -13.37
C GLY A 20 -2.32 -4.51 -14.55
N GLY A 21 -3.50 -4.58 -15.16
CA GLY A 21 -3.90 -3.66 -16.23
C GLY A 21 -4.35 -2.28 -15.72
N ALA A 22 -4.43 -1.33 -16.64
CA ALA A 22 -5.08 -0.04 -16.41
C ALA A 22 -6.61 -0.20 -16.42
N LEU A 23 -7.29 0.58 -15.58
CA LEU A 23 -8.76 0.65 -15.59
C LEU A 23 -9.26 1.44 -16.79
N THR A 24 -10.45 1.11 -17.26
CA THR A 24 -11.31 2.03 -18.03
C THR A 24 -12.04 3.00 -17.09
N GLU A 25 -12.61 4.08 -17.64
CA GLU A 25 -13.43 5.03 -16.87
C GLU A 25 -14.59 4.34 -16.12
N SER A 26 -15.33 3.47 -16.83
CA SER A 26 -16.45 2.71 -16.25
C SER A 26 -16.02 1.80 -15.09
N GLU A 27 -14.84 1.17 -15.21
CA GLU A 27 -14.29 0.31 -14.16
C GLU A 27 -13.82 1.13 -12.95
N ALA A 28 -13.26 2.33 -13.17
CA ALA A 28 -12.91 3.26 -12.11
C ALA A 28 -14.17 3.70 -11.32
N ASP A 29 -15.25 4.08 -12.01
CA ASP A 29 -16.52 4.47 -11.39
C ASP A 29 -17.17 3.34 -10.57
N ALA A 30 -17.17 2.12 -11.13
CA ALA A 30 -17.65 0.93 -10.43
C ALA A 30 -16.81 0.68 -9.16
N ARG A 31 -15.49 0.82 -9.27
CA ARG A 31 -14.56 0.61 -8.16
C ARG A 31 -14.73 1.65 -7.05
N ILE A 32 -14.89 2.93 -7.41
CA ILE A 32 -15.22 4.02 -6.48
C ILE A 32 -16.52 3.74 -5.73
N SER A 33 -17.53 3.20 -6.42
CA SER A 33 -18.81 2.83 -5.79
C SER A 33 -18.63 1.76 -4.71
N VAL A 34 -17.86 0.70 -5.01
CA VAL A 34 -17.53 -0.37 -4.04
C VAL A 34 -16.73 0.17 -2.85
N PHE A 35 -15.82 1.12 -3.05
CA PHE A 35 -15.10 1.79 -1.96
C PHE A 35 -16.06 2.55 -1.02
N LYS A 36 -16.99 3.31 -1.60
CA LYS A 36 -18.01 4.05 -0.83
C LYS A 36 -18.90 3.11 -0.02
N GLU A 37 -19.35 2.01 -0.62
CA GLU A 37 -20.13 0.96 0.05
C GLU A 37 -19.34 0.27 1.18
N SER A 38 -18.02 0.15 1.01
CA SER A 38 -17.10 -0.38 2.02
C SER A 38 -16.78 0.63 3.14
N ASN A 39 -17.40 1.81 3.11
CA ASN A 39 -17.18 2.93 4.04
C ASN A 39 -15.72 3.42 4.09
N VAL A 40 -15.02 3.31 2.97
CA VAL A 40 -13.73 3.99 2.77
C VAL A 40 -14.04 5.47 2.52
N LYS A 41 -13.38 6.34 3.29
CA LYS A 41 -13.56 7.80 3.19
C LYS A 41 -12.37 8.50 2.57
N LEU A 42 -11.23 7.82 2.52
CA LEU A 42 -10.04 8.30 1.86
C LEU A 42 -9.33 7.13 1.19
N ALA A 43 -9.03 7.27 -0.10
CA ALA A 43 -8.21 6.33 -0.85
C ALA A 43 -6.99 7.03 -1.45
N VAL A 44 -5.84 6.39 -1.38
CA VAL A 44 -4.62 6.83 -2.07
C VAL A 44 -4.61 6.14 -3.43
N ALA A 45 -4.76 6.94 -4.49
CA ALA A 45 -4.60 6.49 -5.85
C ALA A 45 -3.11 6.30 -6.13
N ALA A 46 -2.65 5.05 -6.05
CA ALA A 46 -1.24 4.67 -6.17
C ALA A 46 -1.04 3.69 -7.33
N PRO A 47 -1.13 4.16 -8.60
CA PRO A 47 -0.74 3.33 -9.73
C PRO A 47 0.76 3.03 -9.71
N TYR A 48 1.18 2.03 -10.48
CA TYR A 48 2.58 1.71 -10.66
C TYR A 48 3.27 2.76 -11.53
N PHE A 49 4.42 3.24 -11.08
CA PHE A 49 5.28 4.13 -11.85
C PHE A 49 6.21 3.32 -12.73
N ASP A 50 6.03 3.40 -14.05
CA ASP A 50 6.94 2.80 -15.02
C ASP A 50 7.94 3.84 -15.55
N PRO A 51 9.22 3.80 -15.13
CA PRO A 51 10.25 4.74 -15.57
C PRO A 51 10.62 4.58 -17.05
N ALA A 52 10.22 3.49 -17.70
CA ALA A 52 10.40 3.33 -19.15
C ALA A 52 9.31 4.07 -19.95
N ALA A 53 8.14 4.29 -19.35
CA ALA A 53 7.00 4.92 -20.00
C ALA A 53 6.87 6.41 -19.67
N TYR A 54 7.32 6.85 -18.48
CA TYR A 54 7.14 8.22 -18.01
C TYR A 54 8.39 8.76 -17.30
N THR A 55 8.63 10.06 -17.48
CA THR A 55 9.39 10.82 -16.48
C THR A 55 8.53 11.02 -15.21
N PRO A 56 9.15 11.26 -14.03
CA PRO A 56 8.39 11.56 -12.82
C PRO A 56 7.42 12.73 -13.00
N GLU A 57 7.85 13.80 -13.67
CA GLU A 57 7.03 15.00 -13.90
C GLU A 57 5.81 14.70 -14.78
N GLU A 58 5.98 13.95 -15.87
CA GLU A 58 4.89 13.54 -16.76
C GLU A 58 3.90 12.63 -16.01
N PHE A 59 4.39 11.65 -15.27
CA PHE A 59 3.55 10.75 -14.49
C PHE A 59 2.71 11.51 -13.45
N LEU A 60 3.32 12.45 -12.72
CA LEU A 60 2.62 13.27 -11.73
C LEU A 60 1.52 14.11 -12.38
N ALA A 61 1.81 14.74 -13.52
CA ALA A 61 0.83 15.54 -14.25
C ALA A 61 -0.38 14.70 -14.67
N VAL A 62 -0.14 13.53 -15.28
CA VAL A 62 -1.22 12.61 -15.71
C VAL A 62 -2.00 12.06 -14.51
N ARG A 63 -1.32 11.70 -13.43
CA ARG A 63 -1.96 11.21 -12.20
C ARG A 63 -2.88 12.28 -11.60
N ASP A 64 -2.38 13.50 -11.45
CA ASP A 64 -3.10 14.58 -10.78
C ASP A 64 -4.29 15.07 -11.63
N GLU A 65 -4.15 15.10 -12.97
CA GLU A 65 -5.27 15.34 -13.90
C GLU A 65 -6.39 14.31 -13.70
N LYS A 66 -6.04 13.02 -13.62
CA LYS A 66 -7.02 11.93 -13.43
C LYS A 66 -7.69 11.97 -12.06
N ILE A 67 -6.94 12.30 -11.00
CA ILE A 67 -7.53 12.50 -9.66
C ILE A 67 -8.52 13.67 -9.69
N ALA A 68 -8.17 14.78 -10.35
CA ALA A 68 -9.07 15.92 -10.47
C ALA A 68 -10.37 15.53 -11.21
N ALA A 69 -10.27 14.78 -12.31
CA ALA A 69 -11.42 14.29 -13.06
C ALA A 69 -12.37 13.39 -12.23
N LEU A 70 -11.84 12.59 -11.30
CA LEU A 70 -12.63 11.68 -10.46
C LEU A 70 -13.17 12.32 -9.18
N THR A 71 -12.80 13.57 -8.86
CA THR A 71 -13.07 14.17 -7.55
C THR A 71 -14.57 14.29 -7.26
N GLU A 72 -15.39 14.67 -8.24
CA GLU A 72 -16.84 14.78 -8.07
C GLU A 72 -17.50 13.40 -7.90
N THR A 73 -17.16 12.43 -8.75
CA THR A 73 -17.69 11.06 -8.68
C THR A 73 -17.31 10.33 -7.39
N ALA A 74 -16.11 10.62 -6.87
CA ALA A 74 -15.62 10.05 -5.63
C ALA A 74 -16.34 10.61 -4.39
N ALA A 75 -16.91 11.81 -4.44
CA ALA A 75 -17.53 12.43 -3.27
C ALA A 75 -18.60 11.52 -2.62
N PRO A 76 -18.64 11.42 -1.28
CA PRO A 76 -17.82 12.15 -0.29
C PRO A 76 -16.48 11.48 0.05
N MET A 77 -16.07 10.41 -0.65
CA MET A 77 -14.74 9.83 -0.48
C MET A 77 -13.70 10.75 -1.12
N ARG A 78 -12.59 10.98 -0.40
CA ARG A 78 -11.48 11.80 -0.89
C ARG A 78 -10.42 10.92 -1.55
N ILE A 79 -9.91 11.34 -2.69
CA ILE A 79 -8.78 10.69 -3.35
C ILE A 79 -7.54 11.56 -3.16
N VAL A 80 -6.41 10.95 -2.81
CA VAL A 80 -5.10 11.62 -2.76
C VAL A 80 -4.11 10.87 -3.63
N GLY A 81 -3.10 11.57 -4.15
CA GLY A 81 -2.09 10.96 -5.01
C GLY A 81 -1.08 10.13 -4.23
N GLY A 82 -0.58 9.08 -4.89
CA GLY A 82 0.62 8.34 -4.52
C GLY A 82 1.16 7.61 -5.74
N ALA A 83 2.13 6.73 -5.53
CA ALA A 83 2.63 5.82 -6.56
C ALA A 83 3.24 4.59 -5.91
N VAL A 84 3.14 3.44 -6.57
CA VAL A 84 4.01 2.30 -6.28
C VAL A 84 5.26 2.44 -7.14
N LEU A 85 6.42 2.49 -6.49
CA LEU A 85 7.69 2.76 -7.15
C LEU A 85 8.52 1.49 -7.31
N PRO A 86 9.16 1.27 -8.47
CA PRO A 86 10.10 0.16 -8.62
C PRO A 86 11.26 0.31 -7.63
N TYR A 87 11.67 -0.79 -7.00
CA TYR A 87 12.81 -0.82 -6.08
C TYR A 87 14.07 -0.14 -6.66
N GLN A 88 14.43 -0.48 -7.91
CA GLN A 88 15.62 0.04 -8.55
C GLN A 88 15.57 1.56 -8.73
N PHE A 89 14.41 2.10 -9.13
CA PHE A 89 14.20 3.54 -9.23
C PHE A 89 14.39 4.23 -7.88
N CYS A 90 13.93 3.60 -6.79
CA CYS A 90 14.11 4.14 -5.44
C CYS A 90 15.59 4.22 -5.04
N MET A 91 16.39 3.22 -5.41
CA MET A 91 17.83 3.20 -5.14
C MET A 91 18.59 4.26 -5.96
N GLU A 92 18.25 4.41 -7.23
CA GLU A 92 18.95 5.29 -8.16
C GLU A 92 18.56 6.76 -7.99
N GLN A 93 17.29 7.04 -7.69
CA GLN A 93 16.72 8.38 -7.65
C GLN A 93 16.04 8.73 -6.31
N PRO A 94 16.70 8.54 -5.15
CA PRO A 94 16.08 8.72 -3.84
C PRO A 94 15.60 10.15 -3.55
N ARG A 95 16.11 11.15 -4.30
CA ARG A 95 15.70 12.55 -4.18
C ARG A 95 14.39 12.87 -4.90
N LEU A 96 13.94 12.01 -5.81
CA LEU A 96 12.71 12.20 -6.60
C LEU A 96 11.49 11.52 -5.97
N LEU A 97 11.64 10.88 -4.80
CA LEU A 97 10.56 10.10 -4.19
C LEU A 97 9.48 10.95 -3.52
N ARG A 98 9.81 12.16 -3.06
CA ARG A 98 8.89 12.99 -2.25
C ARG A 98 7.60 13.38 -3.00
N PRO A 99 7.63 13.79 -4.28
CA PRO A 99 6.40 14.05 -5.04
C PRO A 99 5.55 12.78 -5.31
N LEU A 100 6.17 11.60 -5.25
CA LEU A 100 5.56 10.29 -5.49
C LEU A 100 5.06 9.61 -4.20
N ALA A 101 5.21 10.28 -3.06
CA ALA A 101 4.82 9.82 -1.74
C ALA A 101 3.32 9.55 -1.60
N VAL A 102 2.94 8.86 -0.52
CA VAL A 102 1.55 8.68 -0.10
C VAL A 102 1.01 10.03 0.39
N GLY A 103 0.26 10.71 -0.46
CA GLY A 103 -0.23 12.07 -0.21
C GLY A 103 0.92 13.05 0.00
N ALA A 104 0.86 13.83 1.08
CA ALA A 104 1.93 14.77 1.46
C ALA A 104 2.85 14.22 2.57
N SER A 105 2.78 12.91 2.86
CA SER A 105 3.49 12.30 3.97
C SER A 105 4.96 11.97 3.64
N GLY A 106 5.74 11.65 4.65
CA GLY A 106 7.08 11.11 4.53
C GLY A 106 7.14 9.61 4.18
N TYR A 107 6.05 9.02 3.67
CA TYR A 107 5.98 7.59 3.33
C TYR A 107 5.75 7.38 1.84
N PHE A 108 6.32 6.32 1.27
CA PHE A 108 6.09 5.95 -0.13
C PHE A 108 5.95 4.44 -0.28
N LEU A 109 5.25 3.99 -1.33
CA LEU A 109 5.08 2.58 -1.64
C LEU A 109 6.21 2.13 -2.57
N VAL A 110 6.83 1.00 -2.27
CA VAL A 110 7.89 0.39 -3.07
C VAL A 110 7.51 -1.04 -3.46
N ASP A 111 7.65 -1.35 -4.73
CA ASP A 111 7.61 -2.71 -5.25
C ASP A 111 8.98 -3.36 -5.03
N LEU A 112 9.06 -4.25 -4.05
CA LEU A 112 10.27 -4.98 -3.72
C LEU A 112 10.56 -6.07 -4.76
N PRO A 113 11.84 -6.38 -5.03
CA PRO A 113 12.18 -7.46 -5.94
C PRO A 113 11.61 -8.80 -5.43
N HIS A 114 11.12 -9.62 -6.35
CA HIS A 114 10.65 -10.98 -6.05
C HIS A 114 11.87 -11.92 -5.95
N GLU A 115 12.66 -11.73 -4.91
CA GLU A 115 13.88 -12.50 -4.61
C GLU A 115 14.00 -12.78 -3.10
N PRO A 116 14.76 -13.82 -2.70
CA PRO A 116 15.01 -14.10 -1.29
C PRO A 116 15.68 -12.92 -0.58
N VAL A 117 15.37 -12.71 0.69
CA VAL A 117 15.98 -11.63 1.46
C VAL A 117 17.48 -11.89 1.66
N SER A 118 18.29 -10.94 1.21
CA SER A 118 19.73 -10.93 1.43
C SER A 118 20.14 -9.86 2.43
N ALA A 119 21.34 -10.00 3.01
CA ALA A 119 21.91 -8.95 3.85
C ALA A 119 22.10 -7.64 3.08
N GLU A 120 22.44 -7.73 1.79
CA GLU A 120 22.59 -6.58 0.90
C GLU A 120 21.25 -5.84 0.69
N LEU A 121 20.16 -6.57 0.43
CA LEU A 121 18.82 -5.99 0.32
C LEU A 121 18.45 -5.23 1.60
N CYS A 122 18.63 -5.86 2.77
CA CYS A 122 18.36 -5.21 4.06
C CYS A 122 19.22 -3.96 4.28
N GLU A 123 20.49 -3.98 3.91
CA GLU A 123 21.38 -2.81 3.99
C GLU A 123 20.91 -1.68 3.07
N GLN A 124 20.59 -1.99 1.81
CA GLN A 124 20.10 -1.04 0.83
C GLN A 124 18.78 -0.39 1.28
N LEU A 125 17.84 -1.19 1.81
CA LEU A 125 16.57 -0.73 2.36
C LEU A 125 16.77 0.22 3.56
N SER A 126 17.68 -0.11 4.48
CA SER A 126 18.02 0.74 5.61
C SER A 126 18.65 2.07 5.16
N ARG A 127 19.57 2.01 4.19
CA ARG A 127 20.19 3.20 3.59
C ARG A 127 19.19 4.07 2.83
N LEU A 128 18.22 3.48 2.13
CA LEU A 128 17.20 4.22 1.39
C LEU A 128 16.44 5.20 2.29
N LYS A 129 16.05 4.75 3.49
CA LYS A 129 15.37 5.60 4.46
C LYS A 129 16.22 6.82 4.85
N ILE A 130 17.52 6.62 5.04
CA ILE A 130 18.47 7.67 5.43
C ILE A 130 18.68 8.66 4.28
N VAL A 131 18.91 8.17 3.05
CA VAL A 131 19.26 9.00 1.89
C VAL A 131 18.06 9.77 1.33
N SER A 132 16.88 9.15 1.31
CA SER A 132 15.64 9.81 0.87
C SER A 132 15.03 10.71 1.95
N GLY A 133 15.33 10.45 3.23
CA GLY A 133 14.63 11.08 4.35
C GLY A 133 13.16 10.65 4.47
N MET A 134 12.78 9.55 3.82
CA MET A 134 11.41 9.03 3.77
C MET A 134 11.36 7.57 4.21
N CYS A 135 10.22 7.12 4.74
CA CYS A 135 10.02 5.76 5.18
C CYS A 135 9.39 4.90 4.07
N PRO A 136 10.03 3.82 3.61
CA PRO A 136 9.46 2.96 2.59
C PRO A 136 8.38 2.05 3.17
N ILE A 137 7.36 1.78 2.37
CA ILE A 137 6.30 0.80 2.62
C ILE A 137 6.36 -0.24 1.49
N ALA A 138 6.70 -1.49 1.81
CA ALA A 138 6.65 -2.60 0.86
C ALA A 138 5.18 -2.82 0.43
N ALA A 139 4.89 -2.54 -0.85
CA ALA A 139 3.57 -2.67 -1.43
C ALA A 139 3.25 -4.14 -1.72
N ASP A 140 2.03 -4.56 -1.41
CA ASP A 140 1.52 -5.92 -1.65
C ASP A 140 2.51 -7.00 -1.25
N ALA A 141 3.05 -6.88 -0.04
CA ALA A 141 4.12 -7.74 0.43
C ALA A 141 3.69 -9.22 0.49
N ASP A 142 2.39 -9.52 0.50
CA ASP A 142 1.87 -10.88 0.37
C ASP A 142 2.22 -11.58 -0.95
N ARG A 143 2.71 -10.86 -1.96
CA ARG A 143 3.32 -11.45 -3.18
C ARG A 143 4.61 -12.22 -2.89
N LEU A 144 5.21 -12.03 -1.72
CA LEU A 144 6.51 -12.61 -1.34
C LEU A 144 6.33 -13.83 -0.41
N TYR A 145 5.08 -14.25 -0.14
CA TYR A 145 4.78 -15.36 0.77
C TYR A 145 5.34 -16.72 0.34
N ASP A 146 5.55 -16.90 -0.96
CA ASP A 146 6.08 -18.12 -1.56
C ASP A 146 7.62 -18.21 -1.49
N ILE A 147 8.29 -17.07 -1.28
CA ILE A 147 9.75 -16.98 -1.29
C ILE A 147 10.36 -16.56 0.06
N TRP A 148 9.62 -15.86 0.91
CA TRP A 148 10.12 -15.34 2.19
C TRP A 148 9.74 -16.20 3.38
N SER A 149 10.75 -16.57 4.16
CA SER A 149 10.62 -17.26 5.44
C SER A 149 10.13 -16.32 6.55
N PRO A 150 9.62 -16.86 7.69
CA PRO A 150 9.33 -16.06 8.89
C PRO A 150 10.45 -15.10 9.31
N GLU A 151 11.71 -15.53 9.18
CA GLU A 151 12.90 -14.77 9.53
C GLU A 151 13.13 -13.58 8.58
N ASP A 152 12.79 -13.74 7.30
CA ASP A 152 12.93 -12.70 6.28
C ASP A 152 12.01 -11.51 6.55
N TRP A 153 10.76 -11.76 6.97
CA TRP A 153 9.82 -10.72 7.39
C TRP A 153 10.36 -9.90 8.55
N ILE A 154 11.05 -10.56 9.49
CA ILE A 154 11.67 -9.91 10.65
C ILE A 154 12.85 -9.06 10.20
N ALA A 155 13.71 -9.59 9.33
CA ALA A 155 14.90 -8.91 8.84
C ALA A 155 14.55 -7.63 8.06
N VAL A 156 13.59 -7.71 7.13
CA VAL A 156 13.12 -6.53 6.36
C VAL A 156 12.47 -5.50 7.25
N ARG A 157 11.69 -5.94 8.26
CA ARG A 157 11.12 -5.03 9.26
C ARG A 157 12.21 -4.35 10.09
N GLN A 158 13.26 -5.07 10.48
CA GLN A 158 14.41 -4.52 11.22
C GLN A 158 15.22 -3.53 10.37
N ALA A 159 15.23 -3.68 9.04
CA ALA A 159 15.78 -2.70 8.12
C ALA A 159 14.97 -1.38 8.05
N GLY A 160 13.87 -1.26 8.81
CA GLY A 160 13.12 -0.02 8.95
C GLY A 160 12.03 0.18 7.89
N ILE A 161 11.62 -0.90 7.22
CA ILE A 161 10.58 -0.92 6.20
C ILE A 161 9.24 -1.30 6.83
N LEU A 162 8.18 -0.58 6.45
CA LEU A 162 6.81 -0.97 6.79
C LEU A 162 6.28 -1.95 5.75
N LEU A 163 5.42 -2.87 6.17
CA LEU A 163 4.80 -3.85 5.28
C LEU A 163 3.32 -3.55 5.13
N GLN A 164 2.89 -3.42 3.87
CA GLN A 164 1.48 -3.39 3.49
C GLN A 164 1.11 -4.75 2.89
N ILE A 165 0.10 -5.38 3.47
CA ILE A 165 -0.49 -6.61 2.95
C ILE A 165 -1.72 -6.24 2.12
N SER A 166 -1.86 -6.81 0.93
CA SER A 166 -3.05 -6.63 0.13
C SER A 166 -4.23 -7.39 0.75
N VAL A 167 -5.44 -7.14 0.28
CA VAL A 167 -6.62 -7.94 0.64
C VAL A 167 -6.46 -9.42 0.30
N ASN A 168 -5.63 -9.79 -0.67
CA ASN A 168 -5.40 -11.20 -1.04
C ASN A 168 -4.72 -11.99 0.07
N GLY A 169 -3.86 -11.35 0.88
CA GLY A 169 -3.27 -11.96 2.06
C GLY A 169 -4.29 -12.53 3.05
N LEU A 170 -5.53 -12.02 3.07
CA LEU A 170 -6.59 -12.47 3.98
C LEU A 170 -7.74 -13.20 3.28
N LEU A 171 -8.08 -12.83 2.05
CA LEU A 171 -9.17 -13.47 1.33
C LEU A 171 -8.79 -14.88 0.87
N ARG A 172 -7.53 -15.10 0.49
CA ARG A 172 -7.01 -16.43 0.13
C ARG A 172 -6.78 -17.28 1.39
N PRO A 173 -7.46 -18.43 1.54
CA PRO A 173 -7.34 -19.27 2.75
C PRO A 173 -5.90 -19.69 3.08
N GLU A 174 -5.11 -20.00 2.06
CA GLU A 174 -3.70 -20.40 2.15
C GLU A 174 -2.80 -19.32 2.78
N ASN A 175 -3.11 -18.04 2.50
CA ASN A 175 -2.32 -16.89 2.95
C ASN A 175 -2.80 -16.37 4.31
N ARG A 176 -4.07 -16.59 4.65
CA ARG A 176 -4.75 -15.98 5.79
C ARG A 176 -4.03 -16.20 7.12
N LYS A 177 -3.57 -17.43 7.37
CA LYS A 177 -2.91 -17.77 8.64
C LYS A 177 -1.62 -16.98 8.84
N LEU A 178 -0.79 -16.91 7.80
CA LEU A 178 0.46 -16.14 7.82
C LEU A 178 0.17 -14.65 7.99
N THR A 179 -0.78 -14.10 7.22
CA THR A 179 -1.14 -12.67 7.34
C THR A 179 -1.60 -12.30 8.74
N LEU A 180 -2.47 -13.10 9.36
CA LEU A 180 -2.92 -12.86 10.73
C LEU A 180 -1.76 -12.96 11.73
N TYR A 181 -0.82 -13.89 11.53
CA TYR A 181 0.39 -13.97 12.34
C TYR A 181 1.25 -12.71 12.20
N LEU A 182 1.52 -12.24 10.97
CA LEU A 182 2.32 -11.02 10.73
C LEU A 182 1.65 -9.77 11.34
N LEU A 183 0.32 -9.65 11.24
CA LEU A 183 -0.43 -8.54 11.81
C LEU A 183 -0.49 -8.59 13.34
N ALA A 184 -0.66 -9.78 13.93
CA ALA A 184 -0.71 -9.96 15.39
C ALA A 184 0.66 -9.68 16.04
N ASN A 185 1.74 -10.10 15.38
CA ASN A 185 3.12 -9.92 15.85
C ASN A 185 3.77 -8.63 15.37
N GLN A 186 3.00 -7.75 14.71
CA GLN A 186 3.46 -6.42 14.31
C GLN A 186 4.59 -6.40 13.28
N TYR A 187 4.77 -7.49 12.54
CA TYR A 187 5.64 -7.52 11.36
C TYR A 187 4.96 -6.83 10.18
N ALA A 188 3.64 -7.02 10.01
CA ALA A 188 2.82 -6.27 9.08
C ALA A 188 2.12 -5.09 9.75
N HIS A 189 1.99 -3.99 9.00
CA HIS A 189 1.56 -2.69 9.53
C HIS A 189 0.24 -2.23 8.93
N LEU A 190 0.05 -2.49 7.63
CA LEU A 190 -1.00 -1.88 6.83
C LEU A 190 -1.76 -2.95 6.04
N ILE A 191 -3.04 -2.68 5.79
CA ILE A 191 -3.87 -3.44 4.86
C ILE A 191 -4.43 -2.45 3.84
N ALA A 192 -4.35 -2.81 2.57
CA ALA A 192 -4.88 -2.02 1.46
C ALA A 192 -5.53 -2.95 0.42
N THR A 193 -6.34 -2.40 -0.48
CA THR A 193 -6.85 -3.18 -1.63
C THR A 193 -5.74 -3.67 -2.53
N GLY A 194 -4.66 -2.90 -2.65
CA GLY A 194 -3.50 -3.27 -3.45
C GLY A 194 -3.79 -3.25 -4.94
N SER A 195 -2.87 -3.84 -5.69
CA SER A 195 -3.01 -3.98 -7.14
C SER A 195 -3.82 -5.22 -7.47
N ARG A 196 -5.13 -5.07 -7.32
CA ARG A 196 -6.12 -6.11 -7.61
C ARG A 196 -6.60 -6.06 -9.05
N ASP A 197 -6.70 -7.24 -9.67
CA ASP A 197 -7.34 -7.42 -10.97
C ASP A 197 -8.76 -6.82 -10.96
N ILE A 198 -9.17 -6.31 -12.11
CA ILE A 198 -10.50 -5.73 -12.35
C ILE A 198 -11.58 -6.78 -12.16
N ALA A 199 -11.33 -8.02 -12.59
CA ALA A 199 -12.29 -9.11 -12.50
C ALA A 199 -12.55 -9.59 -11.06
N GLU A 200 -11.65 -9.26 -10.12
CA GLU A 200 -11.79 -9.68 -8.73
C GLU A 200 -12.51 -8.64 -7.86
N PRO A 201 -13.42 -9.06 -6.96
CA PRO A 201 -14.05 -8.16 -6.01
C PRO A 201 -13.03 -7.50 -5.08
N LEU A 202 -13.11 -6.18 -4.82
CA LEU A 202 -12.16 -5.49 -3.93
C LEU A 202 -12.06 -6.13 -2.54
N GLY A 203 -13.19 -6.56 -1.95
CA GLY A 203 -13.22 -7.32 -0.70
C GLY A 203 -12.71 -6.58 0.55
N PHE A 204 -12.47 -5.26 0.51
CA PHE A 204 -11.85 -4.53 1.61
C PHE A 204 -12.64 -4.61 2.92
N ALA A 205 -13.95 -4.35 2.88
CA ALA A 205 -14.80 -4.43 4.07
C ALA A 205 -14.84 -5.85 4.66
N GLU A 206 -14.83 -6.88 3.82
CA GLU A 206 -14.76 -8.27 4.24
C GLU A 206 -13.42 -8.58 4.92
N THR A 207 -12.31 -8.19 4.30
CA THR A 207 -10.97 -8.29 4.85
C THR A 207 -10.89 -7.67 6.24
N MET A 208 -11.40 -6.45 6.43
CA MET A 208 -11.39 -5.80 7.74
C MET A 208 -12.28 -6.52 8.77
N ARG A 209 -13.37 -7.16 8.36
CA ARG A 209 -14.19 -8.02 9.25
C ARG A 209 -13.45 -9.28 9.67
N ILE A 210 -12.67 -9.91 8.77
CA ILE A 210 -11.83 -11.06 9.10
C ILE A 210 -10.83 -10.66 10.19
N VAL A 211 -10.10 -9.55 10.00
CA VAL A 211 -9.13 -9.04 10.99
C VAL A 211 -9.82 -8.75 12.33
N GLN A 212 -10.98 -8.09 12.31
CA GLN A 212 -11.73 -7.75 13.52
C GLN A 212 -12.16 -8.99 14.32
N ARG A 213 -12.53 -10.07 13.63
CA ARG A 213 -12.97 -11.33 14.26
C ARG A 213 -11.80 -12.18 14.75
N SER A 214 -10.67 -12.12 14.05
CA SER A 214 -9.52 -12.99 14.30
C SER A 214 -8.49 -12.41 15.27
N LEU A 215 -8.38 -11.08 15.37
CA LEU A 215 -7.39 -10.42 16.22
C LEU A 215 -8.03 -9.78 17.46
N PRO A 216 -7.33 -9.75 18.60
CA PRO A 216 -7.71 -8.93 19.75
C PRO A 216 -8.00 -7.47 19.35
N ALA A 217 -8.97 -6.85 20.02
CA ALA A 217 -9.49 -5.53 19.65
C ALA A 217 -8.41 -4.44 19.53
N GLN A 218 -7.35 -4.52 20.34
CA GLN A 218 -6.22 -3.58 20.29
C GLN A 218 -5.44 -3.67 18.97
N TYR A 219 -5.19 -4.88 18.46
CA TYR A 219 -4.46 -5.08 17.21
C TYR A 219 -5.31 -4.70 16.00
N TYR A 220 -6.62 -5.00 16.03
CA TYR A 220 -7.55 -4.53 15.00
C TYR A 220 -7.57 -3.00 14.92
N ARG A 221 -7.72 -2.30 16.07
CA ARG A 221 -7.71 -0.83 16.09
C ARG A 221 -6.41 -0.27 15.55
N ARG A 222 -5.27 -0.86 15.92
CA ARG A 222 -3.95 -0.50 15.41
C ARG A 222 -3.89 -0.58 13.88
N VAL A 223 -4.14 -1.77 13.32
CA VAL A 223 -4.10 -2.00 11.87
C VAL A 223 -5.04 -1.04 11.13
N LYS A 224 -6.26 -0.86 11.65
CA LYS A 224 -7.25 0.06 11.09
C LYS A 224 -6.76 1.52 11.10
N ASN A 225 -6.07 1.96 12.15
CA ASN A 225 -5.66 3.36 12.33
C ASN A 225 -4.34 3.69 11.61
N ASN A 226 -3.44 2.71 11.43
CA ASN A 226 -2.11 2.92 10.84
C ASN A 226 -2.16 3.62 9.47
N ALA A 227 -3.13 3.28 8.63
CA ALA A 227 -3.34 3.94 7.33
C ALA A 227 -3.61 5.44 7.47
N GLY A 228 -4.42 5.84 8.46
CA GLY A 228 -4.66 7.25 8.78
C GLY A 228 -3.43 7.93 9.36
N MET A 229 -2.62 7.21 10.16
CA MET A 229 -1.38 7.73 10.73
C MET A 229 -0.36 8.08 9.63
N VAL A 230 -0.14 7.16 8.68
CA VAL A 230 0.72 7.37 7.50
C VAL A 230 0.33 8.67 6.79
N LEU A 231 -0.96 8.86 6.48
CA LEU A 231 -1.43 10.05 5.78
C LEU A 231 -1.28 11.34 6.57
N SER A 232 -1.35 11.28 7.90
CA SER A 232 -1.10 12.42 8.78
C SER A 232 0.39 12.63 9.10
N ASP A 233 1.28 11.90 8.43
CA ASP A 233 2.72 11.90 8.68
C ASP A 233 3.11 11.51 10.11
N ALA A 234 2.25 10.74 10.78
CA ALA A 234 2.49 10.19 12.10
C ALA A 234 3.10 8.79 11.98
N GLU A 235 3.99 8.44 12.90
CA GLU A 235 4.60 7.11 12.95
C GLU A 235 3.54 6.04 13.24
N PRO A 236 3.26 5.09 12.33
CA PRO A 236 2.32 4.01 12.57
C PRO A 236 2.75 3.24 13.81
N SER A 237 1.80 2.90 14.67
CA SER A 237 2.06 2.32 16.00
C SER A 237 3.12 1.20 15.93
N ALA A 238 4.35 1.54 16.33
CA ALA A 238 5.43 0.59 16.54
C ALA A 238 5.19 -0.16 17.87
N PHE A 239 5.96 -1.22 18.11
CA PHE A 239 5.85 -2.12 19.27
C PHE A 239 5.29 -1.41 20.51
N LEU A 240 4.14 -1.88 21.00
CA LEU A 240 3.92 -1.87 22.44
C LEU A 240 5.14 -2.59 23.03
N GLN A 241 6.09 -1.85 23.60
CA GLN A 241 7.05 -2.44 24.51
C GLN A 241 6.22 -3.05 25.63
N ALA A 242 6.18 -4.38 25.67
CA ALA A 242 5.73 -5.11 26.83
C ALA A 242 6.77 -4.97 27.94
#